data_AF-A0AAW2URI4-F1
#
_entry.id   AF-A0AAW2URI4-F1
#
_cell.length_a   1.000
_cell.length_b   1.000
_cell.length_c   1.000
_cell.angle_alpha   90.00
_cell.angle_beta   90.00
_cell.angle_gamma   90.00
#
_symmetry.space_group_name_H-M   'P 1'
#
loop_
_entity.id
_entity.type
_entity.pdbx_description
1 polymer ?
#
loop_
_entity_poly.entity_id
_entity_poly.type
_entity_poly.pdbx_seq_one_letter_code
_entity_poly.pdbx_strand_id
1 'polypeptide(L)'
;MVHGVPKTLGFDKTPLVEYFQHKYPGKIYNVVVPMDLCALDDLATELVKVRENISKLVEKIELRGLADEGEDVDGYTGEESGFRDRLRFLWRRVKDLWYRAAHELGFSDEERLRKLQELRADLEMEMAAYKEGRARGAGVAFVVFKDVYTANKAVQDFRNEKRRRIGRFFSLMELQLQRNQWKVERAPLASDIYWNHLGSSKVSLKIRRVLVNTCLLLMLLFFSSPLAVISAIQSAARIVNAEAIDNAQMWLTWLQSSSWIAT
;
A
#
# COMPACT_ATOMS: atom_id res chain seq x y z
N MET A 1 -20.06 5.28 18.85
CA MET A 1 -19.42 5.47 17.53
C MET A 1 -20.47 5.29 16.46
N VAL A 2 -20.61 6.26 15.57
CA VAL A 2 -21.55 6.25 14.45
C VAL A 2 -20.73 6.18 13.17
N HIS A 3 -20.85 5.10 12.40
CA HIS A 3 -20.18 4.93 11.11
C HIS A 3 -21.13 5.25 9.97
N GLY A 4 -20.61 5.71 8.83
CA GLY A 4 -21.41 5.97 7.63
C GLY A 4 -22.04 7.35 7.60
N VAL A 5 -21.45 8.30 8.34
CA VAL A 5 -21.79 9.72 8.25
C VAL A 5 -21.25 10.26 6.91
N PRO A 6 -21.95 11.18 6.22
CA PRO A 6 -21.42 11.77 5.00
C PRO A 6 -20.09 12.50 5.25
N LYS A 7 -19.11 12.34 4.36
CA LYS A 7 -17.77 12.95 4.50
C LYS A 7 -17.78 14.48 4.43
N THR A 8 -18.85 15.07 3.90
CA THR A 8 -19.05 16.53 3.81
C THR A 8 -19.31 17.18 5.17
N LEU A 9 -19.75 16.42 6.17
CA LEU A 9 -20.01 16.92 7.53
C LEU A 9 -18.74 17.08 8.39
N GLY A 10 -17.55 16.86 7.82
CA GLY A 10 -16.29 17.17 8.50
C GLY A 10 -16.16 18.67 8.80
N PHE A 11 -16.58 19.52 7.87
CA PHE A 11 -16.54 20.98 8.00
C PHE A 11 -17.67 21.52 8.87
N ASP A 12 -18.90 21.03 8.66
CA ASP A 12 -20.08 21.48 9.40
C ASP A 12 -20.73 20.32 10.18
N LYS A 13 -20.51 20.34 11.49
CA LYS A 13 -21.08 19.38 12.44
C LYS A 13 -22.47 19.77 12.95
N THR A 14 -22.94 20.99 12.66
CA THR A 14 -24.22 21.51 13.16
C THR A 14 -25.43 20.63 12.84
N PRO A 15 -25.63 20.09 11.61
CA PRO A 15 -26.81 19.27 11.33
C PRO A 15 -26.81 17.95 12.13
N LEU A 16 -25.63 17.41 12.42
CA LEU A 16 -25.50 16.19 13.20
C LEU A 16 -25.77 16.47 14.68
N VAL A 17 -25.29 17.60 15.20
CA VAL A 17 -25.58 18.06 16.57
C VAL A 17 -27.09 18.28 16.75
N GLU A 18 -27.73 19.00 15.83
CA GLU A 18 -29.17 19.29 15.86
C GLU A 18 -30.00 18.00 15.82
N TYR A 19 -29.64 17.06 14.94
CA TYR A 19 -30.29 15.75 14.87
C TYR A 19 -30.25 15.00 16.20
N PHE A 20 -29.08 14.93 16.83
CA PHE A 20 -28.96 14.25 18.12
C PHE A 20 -29.69 15.02 19.22
N GLN A 21 -29.62 16.35 19.25
CA GLN A 21 -30.32 17.18 20.24
C GLN A 21 -31.84 16.99 20.16
N HIS A 22 -32.41 16.94 18.96
CA HIS A 22 -33.83 16.67 18.76
C HIS A 22 -34.22 15.27 19.25
N LYS A 23 -33.38 14.26 19.03
CA LYS A 23 -33.67 12.86 19.44
C LYS A 23 -33.43 12.59 20.92
N TYR A 24 -32.44 13.24 21.53
CA TYR A 24 -32.03 13.05 22.92
C TYR A 24 -31.79 14.41 23.61
N PRO A 25 -32.85 15.17 23.90
CA PRO A 25 -32.73 16.52 24.44
C PRO A 25 -32.01 16.52 25.80
N GLY A 26 -31.02 17.41 25.95
CA GLY A 26 -30.28 17.63 27.21
C GLY A 26 -29.28 16.54 27.63
N LYS A 27 -29.24 15.40 26.92
CA LYS A 27 -28.43 14.22 27.29
C LYS A 27 -27.10 14.11 26.57
N ILE A 28 -26.88 14.94 25.56
CA ILE A 28 -25.63 14.97 24.81
C ILE A 28 -24.64 15.85 25.54
N TYR A 29 -23.42 15.34 25.68
CA TYR A 29 -22.30 16.09 26.22
C TYR A 29 -21.51 16.75 25.09
N ASN A 30 -21.07 15.95 24.11
CA ASN A 30 -20.28 16.45 22.98
C ASN A 30 -20.44 15.56 21.76
N VAL A 31 -20.22 16.14 20.58
CA VAL A 31 -20.19 15.45 19.29
C VAL A 31 -18.87 15.80 18.61
N VAL A 32 -18.05 14.78 18.38
CA VAL A 32 -16.74 14.90 17.74
C VAL A 32 -16.78 14.18 16.40
N VAL A 33 -16.50 14.90 15.32
CA VAL A 33 -16.38 14.34 13.96
C VAL A 33 -14.91 14.44 13.56
N PRO A 34 -14.15 13.32 13.60
CA PRO A 34 -12.77 13.30 13.14
C PRO A 34 -12.66 13.52 11.63
N MET A 35 -11.57 14.16 11.22
CA MET A 35 -11.15 14.30 9.83
C MET A 35 -10.66 12.96 9.27
N ASP A 36 -10.61 12.83 7.95
CA ASP A 36 -10.09 11.65 7.26
C ASP A 36 -8.57 11.53 7.49
N LEU A 37 -8.18 10.68 8.45
CA LEU A 37 -6.78 10.50 8.84
C LEU A 37 -6.02 9.64 7.82
N CYS A 38 -6.70 8.77 7.08
CA CYS A 38 -6.08 7.98 6.03
C CYS A 38 -5.57 8.89 4.91
N ALA A 39 -6.39 9.84 4.47
CA ALA A 39 -5.99 10.81 3.46
C ALA A 39 -4.87 11.74 3.96
N LEU A 40 -4.89 12.10 5.26
CA LEU A 40 -3.83 12.89 5.87
C LEU A 40 -2.48 12.16 5.89
N ASP A 41 -2.49 10.86 6.22
CA ASP A 41 -1.29 10.02 6.22
C ASP A 41 -0.75 9.85 4.80
N ASP A 42 -1.63 9.60 3.82
CA ASP A 42 -1.26 9.53 2.39
C ASP A 42 -0.57 10.83 1.95
N LEU A 43 -1.14 12.00 2.24
CA LEU A 43 -0.55 13.31 1.94
C LEU A 43 0.81 13.52 2.63
N ALA A 44 0.93 13.13 3.90
CA ALA A 44 2.18 13.23 4.64
C ALA A 44 3.28 12.36 4.01
N THR A 45 2.94 11.13 3.59
CA THR A 45 3.90 10.25 2.91
C THR A 45 4.29 10.78 1.53
N GLU A 46 3.35 11.36 0.78
CA GLU A 46 3.64 11.98 -0.51
C GLU A 46 4.54 13.21 -0.36
N LEU A 47 4.32 14.05 0.66
CA LEU A 47 5.21 15.18 0.95
C LEU A 47 6.64 14.74 1.25
N VAL A 48 6.82 13.67 2.03
CA VAL A 48 8.14 13.13 2.32
C VAL A 48 8.80 12.62 1.03
N LYS A 49 8.08 11.87 0.19
CA LYS A 49 8.58 11.38 -1.10
C LYS A 49 8.95 12.53 -2.04
N VAL A 50 8.13 13.57 -2.14
CA VAL A 50 8.40 14.75 -2.99
C VAL A 50 9.64 15.48 -2.50
N ARG A 51 9.80 15.67 -1.18
CA ARG A 51 11.02 16.29 -0.60
C ARG A 51 12.28 15.47 -0.87
N GLU A 52 12.19 14.14 -0.76
CA GLU A 52 13.30 13.25 -1.05
C GLU A 52 13.66 13.29 -2.56
N ASN A 53 12.67 13.31 -3.44
CA ASN A 53 12.87 13.43 -4.88
C ASN A 53 13.48 14.77 -5.28
N ILE A 54 13.04 15.88 -4.66
CA ILE A 54 13.66 17.20 -4.85
C ILE A 54 15.12 17.15 -4.42
N SER A 55 15.41 16.60 -3.24
CA SER A 55 16.78 16.52 -2.71
C SER A 55 17.69 15.72 -3.63
N LYS A 56 17.23 14.54 -4.09
CA LYS A 56 17.95 13.71 -5.08
C LYS A 56 18.17 14.43 -6.41
N LEU A 57 17.18 15.20 -6.87
CA LEU A 57 17.29 15.94 -8.13
C LEU A 57 18.28 17.10 -8.02
N VAL A 58 18.27 17.82 -6.89
CA VAL A 58 19.22 18.90 -6.61
C VAL A 58 20.65 18.37 -6.53
N GLU A 59 20.87 17.27 -5.79
CA GLU A 59 22.18 16.60 -5.71
C GLU A 59 22.67 16.15 -7.09
N LYS A 60 21.78 15.60 -7.92
CA LYS A 60 22.11 15.21 -9.29
C LYS A 60 22.50 16.41 -10.16
N ILE A 61 21.85 17.57 -10.00
CA ILE A 61 22.20 18.81 -10.71
C ILE A 61 23.58 19.31 -10.25
N GLU A 62 23.83 19.32 -8.94
CA GLU A 62 25.11 19.74 -8.36
C GLU A 62 26.27 18.84 -8.82
N LEU A 63 26.11 17.52 -8.75
CA LEU A 63 27.10 16.55 -9.25
C LEU A 63 27.37 16.71 -10.75
N ARG A 64 26.35 17.03 -11.54
CA ARG A 64 26.52 17.29 -12.97
C ARG A 64 27.29 18.58 -13.23
N GLY A 65 27.05 19.63 -12.43
CA GLY A 65 27.83 20.87 -12.48
C GLY A 65 29.30 20.63 -12.16
N LEU A 66 29.58 19.82 -11.13
CA LEU A 66 30.97 19.50 -10.75
C LEU A 66 31.68 18.57 -11.75
N ALA A 67 30.96 17.67 -12.42
CA ALA A 67 31.53 16.78 -13.42
C ALA A 67 31.93 17.50 -14.72
N ASP A 68 31.23 18.58 -15.08
CA ASP A 68 31.55 19.42 -16.25
C ASP A 68 32.85 20.21 -16.06
N GLU A 69 33.28 20.45 -14.81
CA GLU A 69 34.53 21.15 -14.47
C GLU A 69 35.75 20.21 -14.37
N GLY A 70 35.56 18.89 -14.45
CA GLY A 70 36.59 17.90 -14.09
C GLY A 70 37.16 17.05 -15.22
N GLU A 71 36.79 17.27 -16.48
CA GLU A 71 37.32 16.47 -17.60
C GLU A 71 38.53 17.14 -18.27
N ASP A 72 39.70 16.97 -17.66
CA ASP A 72 40.99 16.88 -18.36
C ASP A 72 41.98 16.07 -17.49
N VAL A 73 42.77 15.18 -18.12
CA VAL A 73 43.92 14.39 -17.58
C VAL A 73 43.50 13.08 -16.84
N ASP A 74 43.94 11.85 -17.15
CA ASP A 74 44.96 11.28 -18.04
C ASP A 74 44.76 9.75 -18.22
N GLY A 75 45.50 9.15 -19.16
CA GLY A 75 46.35 7.99 -18.85
C GLY A 75 45.90 6.56 -19.20
N TYR A 76 46.52 6.00 -20.25
CA TYR A 76 46.72 4.57 -20.56
C TYR A 76 47.24 3.78 -19.32
N THR A 77 47.00 2.47 -19.10
CA THR A 77 47.48 1.29 -19.86
C THR A 77 46.83 0.00 -19.31
N GLY A 78 46.75 -1.07 -20.12
CA GLY A 78 46.72 -2.45 -19.60
C GLY A 78 45.93 -3.44 -20.45
N GLU A 79 46.63 -4.15 -21.32
CA GLU A 79 46.17 -5.23 -22.20
C GLU A 79 45.54 -6.40 -21.42
N GLU A 80 44.26 -6.68 -21.67
CA GLU A 80 43.71 -8.04 -21.62
C GLU A 80 42.52 -8.12 -22.60
N SER A 81 42.79 -8.79 -23.72
CA SER A 81 42.19 -8.57 -25.03
C SER A 81 40.78 -9.12 -25.20
N GLY A 82 39.90 -8.27 -25.75
CA GLY A 82 38.85 -8.68 -26.68
C GLY A 82 37.43 -8.38 -26.22
N PHE A 83 36.86 -9.21 -25.34
CA PHE A 83 35.46 -9.11 -24.97
C PHE A 83 35.17 -7.98 -23.96
N ARG A 84 36.01 -7.86 -22.93
CA ARG A 84 35.92 -6.76 -21.95
C ARG A 84 36.17 -5.40 -22.60
N ASP A 85 37.07 -5.32 -23.58
CA ASP A 85 37.28 -4.08 -24.33
C ASP A 85 36.13 -3.72 -25.26
N ARG A 86 35.51 -4.70 -25.91
CA ARG A 86 34.30 -4.46 -26.70
C ARG A 86 33.13 -4.03 -25.81
N LEU A 87 33.01 -4.62 -24.62
CA LEU A 87 32.02 -4.22 -23.62
C LEU A 87 32.33 -2.84 -23.05
N ARG A 88 33.60 -2.49 -22.78
CA ARG A 88 34.03 -1.15 -22.37
C ARG A 88 33.77 -0.11 -23.46
N PHE A 89 34.00 -0.46 -24.73
CA PHE A 89 33.73 0.41 -25.86
C PHE A 89 32.24 0.63 -26.07
N LEU A 90 31.43 -0.43 -26.00
CA LEU A 90 29.97 -0.34 -26.00
C LEU A 90 29.47 0.48 -24.81
N TRP A 91 30.05 0.27 -23.63
CA TRP A 91 29.73 1.03 -22.43
C TRP A 91 30.08 2.50 -22.59
N ARG A 92 31.26 2.85 -23.12
CA ARG A 92 31.63 4.24 -23.45
C ARG A 92 30.67 4.84 -24.46
N ARG A 93 30.32 4.11 -25.52
CA ARG A 93 29.39 4.58 -26.56
C ARG A 93 27.96 4.78 -26.02
N VAL A 94 27.51 3.91 -25.13
CA VAL A 94 26.24 4.06 -24.40
C VAL A 94 26.32 5.22 -23.41
N LYS A 95 27.45 5.39 -22.71
CA LYS A 95 27.70 6.51 -21.79
C LYS A 95 27.67 7.83 -22.56
N ASP A 96 28.31 7.91 -23.73
CA ASP A 96 28.32 9.10 -24.58
C ASP A 96 26.95 9.38 -25.19
N LEU A 97 26.23 8.35 -25.63
CA LEU A 97 24.83 8.49 -26.05
C LEU A 97 23.94 8.95 -24.89
N TRP A 98 24.21 8.47 -23.69
CA TRP A 98 23.50 8.87 -22.47
C TRP A 98 23.85 10.30 -22.06
N TYR A 99 25.10 10.74 -22.19
CA TYR A 99 25.52 12.12 -21.95
C TYR A 99 24.94 13.07 -23.00
N ARG A 100 24.95 12.69 -24.28
CA ARG A 100 24.29 13.45 -25.36
C ARG A 100 22.79 13.53 -25.11
N ALA A 101 22.14 12.41 -24.83
CA ALA A 101 20.72 12.39 -24.48
C ALA A 101 20.43 13.21 -23.21
N ALA A 102 21.30 13.16 -22.20
CA ALA A 102 21.17 13.94 -20.97
C ALA A 102 21.43 15.44 -21.18
N HIS A 103 22.27 15.82 -22.14
CA HIS A 103 22.53 17.20 -22.54
C HIS A 103 21.39 17.76 -23.41
N GLU A 104 20.83 16.95 -24.30
CA GLU A 104 19.61 17.28 -25.06
C GLU A 104 18.37 17.33 -24.15
N LEU A 105 18.34 16.52 -23.09
CA LEU A 105 17.33 16.56 -22.02
C LEU A 105 17.60 17.64 -20.96
N GLY A 106 18.57 18.54 -21.14
CA GLY A 106 18.85 19.66 -20.23
C GLY A 106 17.63 20.54 -19.93
N PHE A 107 16.61 20.51 -20.80
CA PHE A 107 15.31 21.15 -20.60
C PHE A 107 14.39 20.45 -19.57
N SER A 108 14.71 19.23 -19.10
CA SER A 108 13.79 18.48 -18.24
C SER A 108 14.05 18.59 -16.74
N ASP A 109 15.30 18.71 -16.28
CA ASP A 109 15.57 18.62 -14.83
C ASP A 109 15.13 19.90 -14.09
N GLU A 110 15.27 21.08 -14.69
CA GLU A 110 14.70 22.34 -14.14
C GLU A 110 13.16 22.33 -14.17
N GLU A 111 12.55 21.86 -15.26
CA GLU A 111 11.08 21.72 -15.34
C GLU A 111 10.54 20.69 -14.34
N ARG A 112 11.25 19.58 -14.14
CA ARG A 112 10.92 18.57 -13.14
C ARG A 112 11.05 19.14 -11.73
N LEU A 113 12.10 19.93 -11.47
CA LEU A 113 12.25 20.62 -10.19
C LEU A 113 11.08 21.59 -9.96
N ARG A 114 10.69 22.36 -10.97
CA ARG A 114 9.53 23.25 -10.92
C ARG A 114 8.24 22.50 -10.62
N LYS A 115 7.98 21.38 -11.33
CA LYS A 115 6.80 20.52 -11.07
C LYS A 115 6.81 19.93 -9.66
N LEU A 116 7.97 19.49 -9.16
CA LEU A 116 8.08 18.98 -7.80
C LEU A 116 7.88 20.07 -6.74
N GLN A 117 8.34 21.30 -7.00
CA GLN A 117 8.10 22.46 -6.14
C GLN A 117 6.62 22.86 -6.13
N GLU A 118 5.96 22.85 -7.29
CA GLU A 118 4.51 23.09 -7.41
C GLU A 118 3.71 22.02 -6.64
N LEU A 119 4.01 20.74 -6.87
CA LEU A 119 3.41 19.63 -6.11
C LEU A 119 3.65 19.75 -4.61
N ARG A 120 4.85 20.19 -4.19
CA ARG A 120 5.13 20.44 -2.78
C ARG A 120 4.23 21.55 -2.22
N ALA A 121 4.07 22.66 -2.96
CA ALA A 121 3.23 23.77 -2.53
C ALA A 121 1.76 23.36 -2.43
N ASP A 122 1.25 22.62 -3.41
CA ASP A 122 -0.12 22.10 -3.41
C ASP A 122 -0.38 21.17 -2.22
N LEU A 123 0.55 20.24 -1.96
CA LEU A 123 0.45 19.33 -0.81
C LEU A 123 0.56 20.09 0.53
N GLU A 124 1.44 21.09 0.64
CA GLU A 124 1.55 21.93 1.85
C GLU A 124 0.26 22.77 2.08
N MET A 125 -0.36 23.25 1.00
CA MET A 125 -1.66 23.93 1.04
C MET A 125 -2.78 22.99 1.50
N GLU A 126 -2.85 21.77 0.98
CA GLU A 126 -3.82 20.78 1.45
C GLU A 126 -3.60 20.44 2.94
N MET A 127 -2.36 20.24 3.36
CA MET A 127 -2.03 20.02 4.78
C MET A 127 -2.45 21.19 5.68
N ALA A 128 -2.34 22.42 5.21
CA ALA A 128 -2.86 23.59 5.92
C ALA A 128 -4.38 23.52 6.06
N ALA A 129 -5.11 23.14 5.01
CA ALA A 129 -6.55 22.94 5.08
C ALA A 129 -6.97 21.84 6.09
N TYR A 130 -6.18 20.77 6.23
CA TYR A 130 -6.36 19.77 7.29
C TYR A 130 -6.09 20.34 8.69
N LYS A 131 -5.03 21.14 8.88
CA LYS A 131 -4.73 21.80 10.17
C LYS A 131 -5.81 22.78 10.60
N GLU A 132 -6.39 23.51 9.65
CA GLU A 132 -7.50 24.45 9.87
C GLU A 132 -8.84 23.74 10.09
N GLY A 133 -8.89 22.42 9.92
CA GLY A 133 -10.08 21.61 10.08
C GLY A 133 -11.13 21.79 9.00
N ARG A 134 -10.72 22.28 7.82
CA ARG A 134 -11.59 22.42 6.63
C ARG A 134 -11.66 21.15 5.78
N ALA A 135 -10.92 20.11 6.17
CA ALA A 135 -10.82 18.89 5.42
C ALA A 135 -12.06 17.98 5.50
N ARG A 136 -12.07 16.96 4.63
CA ARG A 136 -13.13 15.95 4.58
C ARG A 136 -13.16 15.15 5.89
N GLY A 137 -14.37 14.83 6.36
CA GLY A 137 -14.57 13.99 7.54
C GLY A 137 -14.29 12.51 7.24
N ALA A 138 -13.88 11.75 8.25
CA ALA A 138 -13.64 10.30 8.16
C ALA A 138 -14.91 9.47 7.89
N GLY A 139 -16.10 10.09 7.87
CA GLY A 139 -17.38 9.41 7.79
C GLY A 139 -17.74 8.62 9.07
N VAL A 140 -17.09 8.98 10.18
CA VAL A 140 -17.34 8.47 11.52
C VAL A 140 -17.63 9.67 12.42
N ALA A 141 -18.56 9.51 13.36
CA ALA A 141 -18.80 10.48 14.43
C ALA A 141 -18.79 9.80 15.80
N PHE A 142 -18.20 10.48 16.78
CA PHE A 142 -18.24 10.10 18.18
C PHE A 142 -19.25 11.01 18.90
N VAL A 143 -20.31 10.39 19.41
CA VAL A 143 -21.31 11.07 20.23
C VAL A 143 -21.07 10.66 21.67
N VAL A 144 -20.80 11.64 22.52
CA VAL A 144 -20.60 11.49 23.95
C VAL A 144 -21.89 11.88 24.65
N PHE A 145 -22.47 10.95 25.39
CA PHE A 145 -23.64 11.19 26.22
C PHE A 145 -23.22 11.46 27.65
N LYS A 146 -24.04 12.22 28.39
CA LYS A 146 -23.85 12.45 29.83
C LYS A 146 -24.01 11.15 30.63
N ASP A 147 -24.97 10.32 30.24
CA ASP A 147 -25.29 9.07 30.94
C ASP A 147 -24.89 7.83 30.13
N VAL A 148 -24.31 6.84 30.81
CA VAL A 148 -24.00 5.52 30.24
C VAL A 148 -25.27 4.78 29.84
N TYR A 149 -26.35 4.91 30.62
CA TYR A 149 -27.64 4.31 30.30
C TYR A 149 -28.19 4.85 28.98
N THR A 150 -28.15 6.17 28.79
CA THR A 150 -28.60 6.81 27.55
C THR A 150 -27.75 6.37 26.36
N ALA A 151 -26.43 6.23 26.53
CA ALA A 151 -25.57 5.72 25.47
C ALA A 151 -25.94 4.28 25.05
N ASN A 152 -26.17 3.38 26.01
CA ASN A 152 -26.58 2.00 25.73
C ASN A 152 -27.97 1.94 25.09
N LYS A 153 -28.92 2.72 25.61
CA LYS A 153 -30.26 2.84 25.04
C LYS A 153 -30.21 3.36 23.60
N ALA A 154 -29.38 4.37 23.33
CA ALA A 154 -29.22 4.89 21.96
C ALA A 154 -28.72 3.81 21.00
N VAL A 155 -27.71 3.01 21.38
CA VAL A 155 -27.23 1.88 20.55
C VAL A 155 -28.36 0.88 20.26
N GLN A 156 -29.15 0.54 21.28
CA GLN A 156 -30.29 -0.38 21.13
C GLN A 156 -31.40 0.22 20.25
N ASP A 157 -31.74 1.50 20.44
CA ASP A 157 -32.75 2.22 19.66
C ASP A 157 -32.38 2.20 18.17
N PHE A 158 -31.12 2.53 17.83
CA PHE A 158 -30.66 2.50 16.44
C PHE A 158 -30.64 1.08 15.85
N ARG A 159 -30.34 0.05 16.66
CA ARG A 159 -30.39 -1.36 16.22
C ARG A 159 -31.83 -1.82 15.99
N ASN A 160 -32.75 -1.44 16.85
CA ASN A 160 -34.18 -1.79 16.76
C ASN A 160 -34.86 -1.05 15.62
N GLU A 161 -34.57 0.25 15.45
CA GLU A 161 -35.03 1.04 14.31
C GLU A 161 -34.57 0.42 13.00
N LYS A 162 -33.30 -0.03 12.91
CA LYS A 162 -32.76 -0.69 11.72
C LYS A 162 -33.60 -1.90 11.28
N ARG A 163 -34.09 -2.70 12.24
CA ARG A 163 -34.92 -3.89 12.00
C ARG A 163 -36.35 -3.53 11.60
N ARG A 164 -36.87 -2.40 12.08
CA ARG A 164 -38.23 -1.90 11.79
C ARG A 164 -38.29 -0.91 10.60
N ARG A 165 -37.26 -0.87 9.74
CA ARG A 165 -37.13 0.13 8.65
C ARG A 165 -38.04 -0.07 7.44
N ILE A 166 -38.64 -1.25 7.27
CA ILE A 166 -39.46 -1.55 6.09
C ILE A 166 -40.78 -0.76 6.21
N GLY A 167 -40.96 0.28 5.38
CA GLY A 167 -42.21 1.05 5.28
C GLY A 167 -42.25 2.43 5.96
N ARG A 168 -41.13 2.98 6.43
CA ARG A 168 -41.10 4.32 7.08
C ARG A 168 -40.50 5.40 6.16
N PHE A 169 -41.20 6.51 6.00
CA PHE A 169 -40.67 7.70 5.32
C PHE A 169 -39.58 8.36 6.17
N PHE A 170 -38.48 8.75 5.54
CA PHE A 170 -37.38 9.48 6.19
C PHE A 170 -37.68 10.97 6.17
N SER A 171 -37.39 11.68 7.26
CA SER A 171 -37.46 13.15 7.26
C SER A 171 -36.34 13.74 6.40
N LEU A 172 -36.52 14.97 5.89
CA LEU A 172 -35.52 15.65 5.05
C LEU A 172 -34.14 15.74 5.73
N MET A 173 -34.13 16.01 7.03
CA MET A 173 -32.92 16.02 7.87
C MET A 173 -32.18 14.67 7.83
N GLU A 174 -32.93 13.56 7.89
CA GLU A 174 -32.36 12.20 7.89
C GLU A 174 -31.85 11.76 6.52
N LEU A 175 -32.45 12.28 5.45
CA LEU A 175 -31.99 12.09 4.07
C LEU A 175 -30.67 12.83 3.83
N GLN A 176 -30.54 14.09 4.26
CA GLN A 176 -29.30 14.86 4.16
C GLN A 176 -28.16 14.18 4.94
N LEU A 177 -28.47 13.65 6.12
CA LEU A 177 -27.52 12.91 6.95
C LEU A 177 -27.24 11.47 6.45
N GLN A 178 -27.86 11.04 5.35
CA GLN A 178 -27.78 9.67 4.81
C GLN A 178 -27.96 8.58 5.88
N ARG A 179 -28.99 8.74 6.72
CA ARG A 179 -29.20 7.88 7.90
C ARG A 179 -29.29 6.38 7.59
N ASN A 180 -29.65 6.01 6.36
CA ASN A 180 -29.68 4.60 5.93
C ASN A 180 -28.31 3.90 6.04
N GLN A 181 -27.21 4.63 5.82
CA GLN A 181 -25.86 4.09 5.84
C GLN A 181 -25.25 3.98 7.24
N TRP A 182 -25.98 4.49 8.25
CA TRP A 182 -25.46 4.59 9.60
C TRP A 182 -25.39 3.22 10.29
N LYS A 183 -24.24 2.96 10.91
CA LYS A 183 -24.03 1.82 11.80
C LYS A 183 -23.58 2.38 13.14
N VAL A 184 -24.41 2.24 14.17
CA VAL A 184 -24.12 2.73 15.52
C VAL A 184 -23.63 1.57 16.36
N GLU A 185 -22.45 1.73 16.93
CA GLU A 185 -21.83 0.75 17.82
C GLU A 185 -21.26 1.46 19.05
N ARG A 186 -21.08 0.72 20.14
CA ARG A 186 -20.37 1.25 21.30
C ARG A 186 -18.93 1.54 20.86
N ALA A 187 -18.44 2.74 21.17
CA ALA A 187 -17.06 3.07 20.85
C ALA A 187 -16.14 2.16 21.68
N PRO A 188 -15.15 1.51 21.06
CA PRO A 188 -14.09 0.84 21.81
C PRO A 188 -13.24 1.91 22.53
N LEU A 189 -12.35 1.46 23.39
CA LEU A 189 -11.40 2.34 24.07
C LEU A 189 -10.55 3.10 23.04
N ALA A 190 -10.10 4.32 23.40
CA ALA A 190 -9.35 5.17 22.46
C ALA A 190 -8.04 4.52 21.96
N SER A 191 -7.43 3.64 22.77
CA SER A 191 -6.27 2.81 22.43
C SER A 191 -6.56 1.75 21.37
N ASP A 192 -7.79 1.22 21.38
CA ASP A 192 -8.20 0.09 20.53
C ASP A 192 -8.76 0.59 19.18
N ILE A 193 -8.90 1.91 19.03
CA ILE A 193 -9.29 2.53 17.76
C ILE A 193 -8.05 2.60 16.88
N TYR A 194 -8.09 1.87 15.76
CA TYR A 194 -7.04 1.97 14.75
C TYR A 194 -7.23 3.23 13.89
N TRP A 195 -6.56 4.32 14.29
CA TRP A 195 -6.72 5.66 13.71
C TRP A 195 -6.31 5.75 12.23
N ASN A 196 -5.28 5.00 11.80
CA ASN A 196 -4.77 5.12 10.42
C ASN A 196 -5.74 4.58 9.36
N HIS A 197 -6.74 3.78 9.74
CA HIS A 197 -7.81 3.34 8.81
C HIS A 197 -9.12 4.11 9.00
N LEU A 198 -9.12 5.15 9.85
CA LEU A 198 -10.28 6.00 10.07
C LEU A 198 -10.47 6.90 8.84
N GLY A 199 -11.49 6.59 8.03
CA GLY A 199 -11.77 7.26 6.75
C GLY A 199 -11.63 6.37 5.52
N SER A 200 -11.02 5.18 5.69
CA SER A 200 -10.96 4.16 4.64
C SER A 200 -12.35 3.71 4.21
N SER A 201 -12.54 3.54 2.89
CA SER A 201 -13.82 3.08 2.37
C SER A 201 -14.06 1.62 2.77
N LYS A 202 -15.30 1.28 3.14
CA LYS A 202 -15.69 -0.11 3.45
C LYS A 202 -15.38 -1.07 2.29
N VAL A 203 -15.42 -0.56 1.06
CA VAL A 203 -15.08 -1.31 -0.15
C VAL A 203 -13.58 -1.59 -0.19
N SER A 204 -12.72 -0.60 0.07
CA SER A 204 -11.27 -0.79 0.14
C SER A 204 -10.89 -1.85 1.18
N LEU A 205 -11.49 -1.80 2.38
CA LEU A 205 -11.25 -2.82 3.41
C LEU A 205 -11.68 -4.22 2.98
N LYS A 206 -12.81 -4.35 2.25
CA LYS A 206 -13.25 -5.63 1.70
C LYS A 206 -12.30 -6.14 0.62
N ILE A 207 -11.89 -5.28 -0.32
CA ILE A 207 -10.93 -5.64 -1.38
C ILE A 207 -9.61 -6.09 -0.75
N ARG A 208 -9.09 -5.36 0.24
CA ARG A 208 -7.88 -5.75 0.97
C ARG A 208 -8.03 -7.13 1.60
N ARG A 209 -9.16 -7.42 2.24
CA ARG A 209 -9.42 -8.74 2.82
C ARG A 209 -9.48 -9.84 1.76
N VAL A 210 -10.16 -9.59 0.65
CA VAL A 210 -10.24 -10.56 -0.46
C VAL A 210 -8.85 -10.80 -1.03
N LEU A 211 -8.08 -9.74 -1.30
CA LEU A 211 -6.73 -9.83 -1.83
C LEU A 211 -5.78 -10.60 -0.90
N VAL A 212 -5.79 -10.30 0.41
CA VAL A 212 -4.96 -11.02 1.38
C VAL A 212 -5.36 -12.49 1.45
N ASN A 213 -6.65 -12.81 1.50
CA ASN A 213 -7.11 -14.20 1.53
C ASN A 213 -6.78 -14.94 0.23
N THR A 214 -6.92 -14.31 -0.93
CA THR A 214 -6.54 -14.89 -2.22
C THR A 214 -5.03 -15.10 -2.31
N CYS A 215 -4.22 -14.14 -1.83
CA CYS A 215 -2.77 -14.27 -1.78
C CYS A 215 -2.35 -15.41 -0.84
N LEU A 216 -3.00 -15.53 0.33
CA LEU A 216 -2.75 -16.62 1.27
C LEU A 216 -3.11 -17.97 0.63
N LEU A 217 -4.26 -18.06 -0.07
CA LEU A 217 -4.65 -19.25 -0.80
C LEU A 217 -3.67 -19.61 -1.92
N LEU A 218 -3.19 -18.62 -2.68
CA LEU A 218 -2.16 -18.81 -3.69
C LEU A 218 -0.85 -19.29 -3.06
N MET A 219 -0.40 -18.66 -1.97
CA MET A 219 0.77 -19.12 -1.23
C MET A 219 0.59 -20.57 -0.78
N LEU A 220 -0.56 -20.93 -0.23
CA LEU A 220 -0.82 -22.30 0.26
C LEU A 220 -0.82 -23.32 -0.89
N LEU A 221 -1.34 -22.96 -2.05
CA LEU A 221 -1.33 -23.77 -3.28
C LEU A 221 0.08 -23.87 -3.89
N PHE A 222 0.80 -22.76 -3.97
CA PHE A 222 2.17 -22.75 -4.46
C PHE A 222 3.15 -23.36 -3.47
N PHE A 223 2.87 -23.39 -2.17
CA PHE A 223 3.69 -24.08 -1.15
C PHE A 223 3.36 -25.57 -1.04
N SER A 224 2.19 -26.05 -1.49
CA SER A 224 1.95 -27.49 -1.66
C SER A 224 2.68 -28.04 -2.90
N SER A 225 2.96 -27.19 -3.88
CA SER A 225 3.67 -27.55 -5.12
C SER A 225 5.15 -27.95 -4.94
N PRO A 226 6.01 -27.28 -4.12
CA PRO A 226 7.35 -27.77 -3.84
C PRO A 226 7.32 -29.09 -3.06
N LEU A 227 6.27 -29.38 -2.28
CA LEU A 227 6.10 -30.68 -1.63
C LEU A 227 5.85 -31.78 -2.68
N ALA A 228 5.02 -31.50 -3.70
CA ALA A 228 4.81 -32.38 -4.85
C ALA A 228 6.07 -32.51 -5.73
N VAL A 229 6.82 -31.42 -5.94
CA VAL A 229 8.09 -31.43 -6.71
C VAL A 229 9.18 -32.19 -5.95
N ILE A 230 9.32 -32.01 -4.64
CA ILE A 230 10.24 -32.79 -3.80
C ILE A 230 9.84 -34.26 -3.82
N SER A 231 8.54 -34.58 -3.75
CA SER A 231 8.05 -35.96 -3.88
C SER A 231 8.37 -36.55 -5.26
N ALA A 232 8.21 -35.77 -6.33
CA ALA A 232 8.51 -36.20 -7.70
C ALA A 232 10.02 -36.40 -7.93
N ILE A 233 10.86 -35.51 -7.39
CA ILE A 233 12.32 -35.63 -7.42
C ILE A 233 12.77 -36.85 -6.62
N GLN A 234 12.18 -37.12 -5.44
CA GLN A 234 12.49 -38.33 -4.67
C GLN A 234 12.07 -39.62 -5.39
N SER A 235 10.94 -39.62 -6.11
CA SER A 235 10.56 -40.77 -6.93
C SER A 235 11.45 -40.94 -8.15
N ALA A 236 11.81 -39.85 -8.84
CA ALA A 236 12.70 -39.88 -10.00
C ALA A 236 14.12 -40.31 -9.59
N ALA A 237 14.64 -39.82 -8.46
CA ALA A 237 15.91 -40.24 -7.90
C ALA A 237 15.92 -41.74 -7.54
N ARG A 238 14.80 -42.28 -7.06
CA ARG A 238 14.67 -43.73 -6.82
C ARG A 238 14.65 -44.54 -8.11
N ILE A 239 13.98 -44.06 -9.16
CA ILE A 239 13.93 -44.73 -10.47
C ILE A 239 15.30 -44.71 -11.14
N VAL A 240 15.99 -43.57 -11.12
CA VAL A 240 17.35 -43.45 -11.67
C VAL A 240 18.35 -44.31 -10.89
N ASN A 241 18.19 -44.43 -9.57
CA ASN A 241 19.05 -45.32 -8.78
C ASN A 241 18.74 -46.80 -9.04
N ALA A 242 17.47 -47.16 -9.31
CA ALA A 242 17.10 -48.51 -9.74
C ALA A 242 17.69 -48.84 -11.12
N GLU A 243 17.59 -47.93 -12.09
CA GLU A 243 18.20 -48.10 -13.41
C GLU A 243 19.74 -48.15 -13.34
N ALA A 244 20.37 -47.40 -12.43
CA ALA A 244 21.80 -47.48 -12.19
C ALA A 244 22.23 -48.84 -11.60
N ILE A 245 21.41 -49.41 -10.70
CA ILE A 245 21.64 -50.73 -10.11
C ILE A 245 21.44 -51.84 -11.15
N ASP A 246 20.42 -51.75 -12.00
CA ASP A 246 20.18 -52.74 -13.07
C ASP A 246 21.30 -52.69 -14.13
N ASN A 247 21.77 -51.49 -14.48
CA ASN A 247 22.94 -51.34 -15.37
C ASN A 247 24.22 -51.91 -14.75
N ALA A 248 24.42 -51.75 -13.43
CA ALA A 248 25.54 -52.34 -12.71
C ALA A 248 25.44 -53.87 -12.65
N GLN A 249 24.24 -54.44 -12.50
CA GLN A 249 24.02 -55.89 -12.54
C GLN A 249 24.20 -56.46 -13.95
N MET A 250 23.76 -55.75 -14.99
CA MET A 250 24.03 -56.10 -16.39
C MET A 250 25.53 -56.10 -16.69
N TRP A 251 26.27 -55.12 -16.17
CA TRP A 251 27.72 -55.11 -16.23
C TRP A 251 28.36 -56.26 -15.47
N LEU A 252 27.93 -56.53 -14.24
CA LEU A 252 28.45 -57.64 -13.42
C LEU A 252 28.16 -59.00 -14.04
N THR A 253 26.98 -59.21 -14.60
CA THR A 253 26.62 -60.45 -15.31
C THR A 253 27.36 -60.59 -16.63
N TRP A 254 27.62 -59.49 -17.35
CA TRP A 254 28.54 -59.50 -18.49
C TRP A 254 29.97 -59.86 -18.05
N LEU A 255 30.44 -59.31 -16.94
CA LEU A 255 31.77 -59.56 -16.39
C LEU A 255 31.92 -61.00 -15.89
N GLN A 256 30.84 -61.58 -15.35
CA GLN A 256 30.80 -62.94 -14.84
C GLN A 256 30.60 -63.98 -15.97
N SER A 257 29.90 -63.62 -17.04
CA SER A 257 29.74 -64.45 -18.26
C SER A 257 30.94 -64.35 -19.20
N SER A 258 31.74 -63.28 -19.13
CA SER A 258 33.08 -63.21 -19.71
C SER A 258 34.05 -64.02 -18.84
N SER A 259 33.88 -65.35 -18.93
CA SER A 259 34.75 -66.39 -18.38
C SER A 259 36.21 -66.21 -18.86
N TRP A 260 36.96 -65.36 -18.17
CA TRP A 260 38.44 -65.32 -18.18
C TRP A 260 39.03 -65.61 -16.79
N ILE A 261 38.19 -65.90 -15.78
CA ILE A 261 38.58 -66.34 -14.43
C ILE A 261 37.83 -67.63 -14.05
N ALA A 262 37.87 -68.62 -14.96
CA ALA A 262 37.61 -70.01 -14.63
C ALA A 262 38.67 -70.84 -15.38
N THR A 263 39.86 -70.90 -14.80
CA THR A 263 40.78 -72.02 -14.98
C THR A 263 40.22 -73.26 -14.33
#